data_AF-A0A8H3B342-F1
#
_entry.id   AF-A0A8H3B342-F1
#
_cell.length_a   1.000
_cell.length_b   1.000
_cell.length_c   1.000
_cell.angle_alpha   90.00
_cell.angle_beta   90.00
_cell.angle_gamma   90.00
#
_symmetry.space_group_name_H-M   'P 1'
#
loop_
_entity.id
_entity.type
_entity.pdbx_description
1 polymer ?
#
loop_
_entity_poly.entity_id
_entity_poly.type
_entity_poly.pdbx_seq_one_letter_code
_entity_poly.pdbx_strand_id
1 'polypeptide(L)'
;MRFTLSLLSLTSVVLCVPSLRLARDEDWKTALGWDGKTTTPAQLDPSNVIKPTPGKPAPAAISGGVYFCTDANWKGQCLYVAGFKENQCVNFGVEFNDKVTSFGPDKGLACLLWSDGNCAGTNAGGWLVYNGTANLSNQKFNDVASSFQCRAA
;
A
#
# COMPACT_ATOMS: atom_id res chain seq x y z
N MET A 1 -0.68 -5.68 77.61
CA MET A 1 -0.63 -4.77 76.45
C MET A 1 0.64 -5.02 75.66
N ARG A 2 0.60 -5.79 74.57
CA ARG A 2 1.66 -5.81 73.54
C ARG A 2 1.00 -6.04 72.19
N PHE A 3 1.33 -5.15 71.27
CA PHE A 3 0.65 -4.88 70.01
C PHE A 3 0.92 -5.96 68.96
N THR A 4 -0.15 -6.32 68.25
CA THR A 4 -0.18 -7.10 67.01
C THR A 4 0.52 -6.32 65.88
N LEU A 5 1.49 -6.93 65.20
CA LEU A 5 1.90 -6.50 63.86
C LEU A 5 1.38 -7.51 62.84
N SER A 6 0.32 -7.14 62.14
CA SER A 6 -0.21 -7.85 60.98
C SER A 6 0.74 -7.65 59.80
N LEU A 7 1.34 -8.74 59.32
CA LEU A 7 2.13 -8.78 58.10
C LEU A 7 1.19 -8.72 56.88
N LEU A 8 1.10 -7.55 56.24
CA LEU A 8 0.41 -7.40 54.95
C LEU A 8 1.30 -7.99 53.85
N SER A 9 0.94 -9.20 53.41
CA SER A 9 1.48 -9.85 52.22
C SER A 9 1.09 -9.05 50.97
N LEU A 10 2.06 -8.38 50.36
CA LEU A 10 1.93 -7.76 49.04
C LEU A 10 1.91 -8.88 47.99
N THR A 11 0.72 -9.29 47.56
CA THR A 11 0.57 -10.14 46.38
C THR A 11 0.98 -9.33 45.14
N SER A 12 2.17 -9.59 44.62
CA SER A 12 2.60 -9.11 43.31
C SER A 12 1.67 -9.67 42.23
N VAL A 13 0.73 -8.85 41.76
CA VAL A 13 0.00 -9.13 40.53
C VAL A 13 0.98 -8.91 39.38
N VAL A 14 1.59 -9.99 38.90
CA VAL A 14 2.28 -9.99 37.61
C VAL A 14 1.19 -9.86 36.54
N LEU A 15 0.88 -8.62 36.17
CA LEU A 15 0.17 -8.35 34.93
C LEU A 15 1.09 -8.79 33.80
N CYS A 16 0.84 -10.01 33.30
CA CYS A 16 1.32 -10.45 32.00
C CYS A 16 0.61 -9.56 30.97
N VAL A 17 1.14 -8.35 30.76
CA VAL A 17 0.76 -7.53 29.60
C VAL A 17 1.17 -8.37 28.40
N PRO A 18 0.24 -8.90 27.59
CA PRO A 18 0.64 -9.58 26.38
C PRO A 18 1.50 -8.58 25.60
N SER A 19 2.72 -8.99 25.28
CA SER A 19 3.68 -8.25 24.47
C SER A 19 3.11 -8.02 23.07
N LEU A 20 2.14 -7.10 22.96
CA LEU A 20 1.48 -6.66 21.74
C LEU A 20 2.22 -5.47 21.13
N ARG A 21 3.54 -5.41 21.34
CA ARG A 21 4.39 -4.29 20.91
C ARG A 21 5.71 -4.74 20.29
N LEU A 22 5.66 -5.77 19.44
CA LEU A 22 6.18 -5.54 18.09
C LEU A 22 5.11 -4.67 17.42
N ALA A 23 5.03 -3.35 17.67
CA ALA A 23 5.75 -2.40 16.83
C ALA A 23 5.90 -2.94 15.40
N ARG A 24 4.75 -3.28 14.78
CA ARG A 24 4.58 -3.22 13.34
C ARG A 24 5.15 -1.86 12.97
N ASP A 25 6.30 -1.83 12.30
CA ASP A 25 6.85 -0.67 11.58
C ASP A 25 5.64 0.18 11.18
N GLU A 26 5.45 1.33 11.84
CA GLU A 26 4.22 2.11 11.69
C GLU A 26 4.10 2.42 10.19
N ASP A 27 3.19 1.71 9.52
CA ASP A 27 3.07 1.77 8.07
C ASP A 27 2.90 3.25 7.72
N TRP A 28 3.80 3.80 6.90
CA TRP A 28 3.84 5.23 6.61
C TRP A 28 2.47 5.74 6.11
N LYS A 29 1.68 4.84 5.51
CA LYS A 29 0.31 5.05 5.08
C LYS A 29 -0.67 5.26 6.24
N THR A 30 -0.50 4.58 7.37
CA THR A 30 -1.33 4.75 8.57
C THR A 30 -1.21 6.16 9.13
N ALA A 31 -0.01 6.75 9.11
CA ALA A 31 0.19 8.16 9.46
C ALA A 31 -0.51 9.14 8.50
N LEU A 32 -0.86 8.68 7.29
CA LEU A 32 -1.54 9.44 6.25
C LEU A 32 -3.06 9.16 6.19
N GLY A 33 -3.60 8.40 7.15
CA GLY A 33 -5.03 8.13 7.24
C GLY A 33 -5.51 6.86 6.52
N TRP A 34 -4.60 5.97 6.13
CA TRP A 34 -4.98 4.65 5.65
C TRP A 34 -5.70 3.84 6.73
N ASP A 35 -6.86 3.27 6.40
CA ASP A 35 -7.75 2.54 7.30
C ASP A 35 -7.30 1.08 7.59
N GLY A 36 -6.14 0.68 7.08
CA GLY A 36 -5.58 -0.66 7.21
C GLY A 36 -6.20 -1.69 6.28
N LYS A 37 -7.14 -1.32 5.40
CA LYS A 37 -7.75 -2.24 4.44
C LYS A 37 -6.91 -2.35 3.17
N THR A 38 -6.80 -3.57 2.67
CA THR A 38 -6.10 -3.86 1.42
C THR A 38 -7.10 -4.21 0.34
N THR A 39 -6.93 -3.59 -0.83
CA THR A 39 -7.69 -3.90 -2.04
C THR A 39 -6.84 -4.76 -2.97
N THR A 40 -7.43 -5.83 -3.50
CA THR A 40 -6.78 -6.65 -4.54
C THR A 40 -6.92 -5.98 -5.91
N PRO A 41 -6.06 -6.29 -6.89
CA PRO A 41 -6.19 -5.78 -8.26
C PRO A 41 -7.58 -6.01 -8.86
N ALA A 42 -8.16 -7.20 -8.65
CA ALA A 42 -9.48 -7.55 -9.17
C ALA A 42 -10.64 -6.77 -8.51
N GLN A 43 -10.47 -6.33 -7.27
CA GLN A 43 -11.43 -5.46 -6.57
C GLN A 43 -11.31 -4.00 -7.01
N LEU A 44 -10.10 -3.56 -7.39
CA LEU A 44 -9.89 -2.24 -7.98
C LEU A 44 -10.55 -2.14 -9.35
N ASP A 45 -10.31 -3.14 -10.21
CA ASP A 45 -10.95 -3.27 -11.51
C ASP A 45 -11.06 -4.76 -11.92
N PRO A 46 -12.23 -5.26 -12.34
CA PRO A 46 -12.40 -6.66 -12.74
C PRO A 46 -11.53 -7.11 -13.93
N SER A 47 -11.06 -6.18 -14.78
CA SER A 47 -10.14 -6.48 -15.88
C SER A 47 -8.74 -6.90 -15.40
N ASN A 48 -8.38 -6.60 -14.15
CA ASN A 48 -7.10 -6.97 -13.56
C ASN A 48 -6.98 -8.46 -13.19
N VAL A 49 -8.02 -9.26 -13.43
CA VAL A 49 -7.99 -10.70 -13.17
C VAL A 49 -7.00 -11.37 -14.13
N ILE A 50 -5.87 -11.85 -13.59
CA ILE A 50 -4.93 -12.65 -14.36
C ILE A 50 -5.53 -14.03 -14.62
N LYS A 51 -5.77 -14.34 -15.88
CA LYS A 51 -6.12 -15.70 -16.32
C LYS A 51 -4.85 -16.56 -16.40
N PRO A 52 -4.82 -17.77 -15.79
CA PRO A 52 -3.72 -18.70 -15.96
C PRO A 52 -3.53 -19.04 -17.44
N THR A 53 -2.29 -18.99 -17.92
CA THR A 53 -1.94 -19.48 -19.27
C THR A 53 -1.46 -20.92 -19.14
N PRO A 54 -2.10 -21.90 -19.80
CA PRO A 54 -1.62 -23.27 -19.80
C PRO A 54 -0.16 -23.36 -20.26
N GLY A 55 0.67 -24.12 -19.54
CA GLY A 55 2.08 -24.32 -19.89
C GLY A 55 3.03 -23.16 -19.54
N LYS A 56 2.53 -22.04 -18.98
CA LYS A 56 3.39 -20.94 -18.49
C LYS A 56 3.34 -20.87 -16.96
N PRO A 57 4.48 -20.84 -16.25
CA PRO A 57 4.51 -20.58 -14.82
C PRO A 57 3.81 -19.25 -14.48
N ALA A 58 3.06 -19.24 -13.38
CA ALA A 58 2.51 -18.00 -12.85
C ALA A 58 3.66 -17.04 -12.51
N PRO A 59 3.51 -15.73 -12.78
CA PRO A 59 4.49 -14.75 -12.32
C PRO A 59 4.61 -14.78 -10.78
N ALA A 60 5.79 -14.44 -10.26
CA ALA A 60 6.03 -14.41 -8.83
C ALA A 60 5.12 -13.36 -8.16
N ALA A 61 4.59 -13.69 -6.99
CA ALA A 61 3.88 -12.72 -6.16
C ALA A 61 4.88 -11.70 -5.61
N ILE A 62 4.50 -10.42 -5.60
CA ILE A 62 5.27 -9.36 -4.97
C ILE A 62 4.73 -9.11 -3.57
N SER A 63 5.64 -8.88 -2.62
CA SER A 63 5.28 -8.47 -1.26
C SER A 63 5.16 -6.96 -1.17
N GLY A 64 4.17 -6.47 -0.42
CA GLY A 64 3.85 -5.04 -0.33
C GLY A 64 2.82 -4.60 -1.38
N GLY A 65 2.63 -3.29 -1.49
CA GLY A 65 1.64 -2.71 -2.38
C GLY A 65 1.93 -1.27 -2.74
N VAL A 66 0.91 -0.61 -3.27
CA VAL A 66 0.93 0.80 -3.63
C VAL A 66 -0.20 1.53 -2.93
N TYR A 67 0.10 2.72 -2.43
CA TYR A 67 -0.88 3.65 -1.90
C TYR A 67 -1.00 4.85 -2.81
N PHE A 68 -2.21 5.21 -3.15
CA PHE A 68 -2.45 6.34 -4.03
C PHE A 68 -3.72 7.07 -3.65
N CYS A 69 -3.76 8.35 -3.95
CA CYS A 69 -4.91 9.18 -3.70
C CYS A 69 -5.23 10.12 -4.87
N THR A 70 -6.49 10.54 -4.94
CA THR A 70 -6.97 11.46 -5.98
C THR A 70 -6.37 12.86 -5.87
N ASP A 71 -5.96 13.26 -4.67
CA ASP A 71 -5.44 14.61 -4.45
C ASP A 71 -3.98 14.58 -4.01
N ALA A 72 -3.32 15.72 -4.14
CA ALA A 72 -1.94 15.90 -3.71
C ALA A 72 -1.81 15.82 -2.19
N ASN A 73 -0.61 15.44 -1.76
CA ASN A 73 -0.23 15.30 -0.36
C ASN A 73 -1.03 14.23 0.39
N TRP A 74 -1.36 13.13 -0.31
CA TRP A 74 -2.03 11.96 0.27
C TRP A 74 -3.43 12.30 0.81
N LYS A 75 -4.20 13.05 0.03
CA LYS A 75 -5.55 13.54 0.38
C LYS A 75 -6.60 13.11 -0.64
N GLY A 76 -7.85 13.41 -0.35
CA GLY A 76 -8.99 13.04 -1.18
C GLY A 76 -9.37 11.59 -0.95
N GLN A 77 -9.77 10.90 -2.01
CA GLN A 77 -10.02 9.47 -1.94
C GLN A 77 -8.71 8.71 -2.08
N CYS A 78 -8.39 7.85 -1.11
CA CYS A 78 -7.17 7.06 -1.10
C CYS A 78 -7.47 5.56 -1.11
N LEU A 79 -6.56 4.78 -1.70
CA LEU A 79 -6.65 3.33 -1.70
C LEU A 79 -5.26 2.70 -1.56
N TYR A 80 -5.20 1.59 -0.84
CA TYR A 80 -4.03 0.72 -0.81
C TYR A 80 -4.32 -0.56 -1.58
N VAL A 81 -3.50 -0.83 -2.59
CA VAL A 81 -3.63 -2.00 -3.47
C VAL A 81 -2.42 -2.90 -3.31
N ALA A 82 -2.63 -4.18 -3.05
CA ALA A 82 -1.58 -5.17 -2.90
C ALA A 82 -2.01 -6.55 -3.45
N GLY A 83 -1.08 -7.50 -3.49
CA GLY A 83 -1.35 -8.85 -3.99
C GLY A 83 -1.35 -8.95 -5.52
N PHE A 84 -0.80 -7.96 -6.22
CA PHE A 84 -0.42 -8.09 -7.63
C PHE A 84 0.89 -8.87 -7.77
N LYS A 85 1.10 -9.41 -8.97
CA LYS A 85 2.33 -10.13 -9.31
C LYS A 85 3.38 -9.20 -9.88
N GLU A 86 4.63 -9.66 -9.89
CA GLU A 86 5.72 -8.93 -10.53
C GLU A 86 5.43 -8.68 -12.02
N ASN A 87 5.59 -7.42 -12.43
CA ASN A 87 5.24 -6.91 -13.76
C ASN A 87 3.79 -7.17 -14.20
N GLN A 88 2.89 -7.47 -13.26
CA GLN A 88 1.46 -7.42 -13.55
C GLN A 88 1.09 -5.97 -13.87
N CYS A 89 0.42 -5.78 -15.00
CA CYS A 89 -0.27 -4.54 -15.25
C CYS A 89 -1.57 -4.47 -14.45
N VAL A 90 -1.78 -3.36 -13.76
CA VAL A 90 -2.97 -3.08 -12.95
C VAL A 90 -3.61 -1.79 -13.46
N ASN A 91 -4.81 -1.91 -14.03
CA ASN A 91 -5.65 -0.77 -14.38
C ASN A 91 -6.23 -0.13 -13.13
N PHE A 92 -6.27 1.20 -13.11
CA PHE A 92 -7.07 1.92 -12.14
C PHE A 92 -8.55 1.67 -12.43
N GLY A 93 -9.33 1.48 -11.36
CA GLY A 93 -10.78 1.44 -11.48
C GLY A 93 -11.35 2.82 -11.82
N VAL A 94 -12.62 2.85 -12.22
CA VAL A 94 -13.34 4.08 -12.65
C VAL A 94 -13.23 5.27 -11.67
N GLU A 95 -13.11 4.99 -10.38
CA GLU A 95 -12.98 6.03 -9.35
C GLU A 95 -11.60 6.72 -9.34
N PHE A 96 -10.57 6.09 -9.91
CA PHE A 96 -9.18 6.55 -9.86
C PHE A 96 -8.55 6.76 -11.24
N ASN A 97 -9.13 6.21 -12.31
CA ASN A 97 -8.64 6.41 -13.67
C ASN A 97 -8.58 7.91 -13.99
N ASP A 98 -7.40 8.38 -14.42
CA ASP A 98 -7.12 9.79 -14.74
C ASP A 98 -7.44 10.76 -13.60
N LYS A 99 -7.32 10.31 -12.36
CA LYS A 99 -7.58 11.13 -11.15
C LYS A 99 -6.49 11.01 -10.10
N VAL A 100 -5.52 10.11 -10.27
CA VAL A 100 -4.47 9.93 -9.26
C VAL A 100 -3.51 11.12 -9.29
N THR A 101 -3.30 11.72 -8.12
CA THR A 101 -2.39 12.86 -7.93
C THR A 101 -1.27 12.57 -6.94
N SER A 102 -1.42 11.62 -6.01
CA SER A 102 -0.32 11.14 -5.16
C SER A 102 -0.19 9.63 -5.25
N PHE A 103 1.03 9.11 -5.32
CA PHE A 103 1.30 7.70 -5.56
C PHE A 103 2.61 7.27 -4.90
N GLY A 104 2.56 6.21 -4.08
CA GLY A 104 3.67 5.74 -3.27
C GLY A 104 3.71 4.21 -3.18
N PRO A 105 4.75 3.55 -3.71
CA PRO A 105 4.97 2.13 -3.44
C PRO A 105 5.58 1.91 -2.05
N ASP A 106 5.33 0.73 -1.49
CA ASP A 106 6.00 0.29 -0.27
C ASP A 106 7.50 0.06 -0.45
N LYS A 107 8.23 0.00 0.67
CA LYS A 107 9.68 -0.30 0.69
C LYS A 107 9.96 -1.60 -0.06
N GLY A 108 10.99 -1.59 -0.91
CA GLY A 108 11.39 -2.73 -1.73
C GLY A 108 10.65 -2.85 -3.07
N LEU A 109 9.78 -1.89 -3.40
CA LEU A 109 9.08 -1.84 -4.69
C LEU A 109 9.46 -0.62 -5.52
N ALA A 110 9.52 -0.86 -6.82
CA ALA A 110 9.61 0.16 -7.86
C ALA A 110 8.40 0.00 -8.79
N CYS A 111 7.66 1.08 -9.03
CA CYS A 111 6.47 1.07 -9.88
C CYS A 111 6.54 2.11 -10.99
N LEU A 112 5.94 1.79 -12.13
CA LEU A 112 5.83 2.67 -13.28
C LEU A 112 4.35 2.98 -13.52
N LEU A 113 4.02 4.27 -13.65
CA LEU A 113 2.68 4.75 -14.01
C LEU A 113 2.58 4.99 -15.51
N TRP A 114 1.44 4.61 -16.07
CA TRP A 114 1.11 4.68 -17.49
C TRP A 114 -0.13 5.54 -17.72
N SER A 115 -0.13 6.32 -18.79
CA SER A 115 -1.21 7.26 -19.11
C SER A 115 -2.46 6.57 -19.60
N ASP A 116 -2.31 5.35 -20.14
CA ASP A 116 -3.42 4.57 -20.67
C ASP A 116 -3.58 3.27 -19.87
N GLY A 117 -4.75 2.65 -20.02
CA GLY A 117 -4.98 1.31 -19.49
C GLY A 117 -4.04 0.28 -20.13
N ASN A 118 -3.85 -0.84 -19.44
CA ASN A 118 -3.05 -1.99 -19.86
C ASN A 118 -1.57 -1.67 -20.10
N CYS A 119 -1.02 -0.73 -19.32
CA CYS A 119 0.39 -0.38 -19.29
C CYS A 119 0.90 0.09 -20.65
N ALA A 120 0.12 0.98 -21.25
CA ALA A 120 0.36 1.59 -22.55
C ALA A 120 0.46 3.12 -22.43
N GLY A 121 0.82 3.78 -23.54
CA GLY A 121 0.93 5.23 -23.59
C GLY A 121 2.24 5.76 -23.01
N THR A 122 2.15 6.93 -22.39
CA THR A 122 3.31 7.66 -21.83
C THR A 122 3.47 7.38 -20.34
N ASN A 123 4.66 7.69 -19.80
CA ASN A 123 5.00 7.45 -18.40
C ASN A 123 5.40 8.71 -17.67
N ALA A 124 5.28 8.69 -16.33
CA ALA A 124 5.60 9.78 -15.40
C ALA A 124 7.11 10.12 -15.27
N GLY A 125 7.93 9.81 -16.29
CA GLY A 125 9.36 10.11 -16.30
C GLY A 125 10.26 9.05 -15.67
N GLY A 126 9.73 7.90 -15.22
CA GLY A 126 10.52 6.77 -14.73
C GLY A 126 9.84 5.94 -13.66
N TRP A 127 10.61 5.03 -13.06
CA TRP A 127 10.16 4.20 -11.94
C TRP A 127 10.09 5.02 -10.66
N LEU A 128 8.91 5.10 -10.05
CA LEU A 128 8.70 5.59 -8.70
C LEU A 128 9.12 4.51 -7.72
N VAL A 129 10.10 4.81 -6.86
CA VAL A 129 10.54 3.95 -5.75
C VAL A 129 10.01 4.52 -4.44
N TYR A 130 10.06 3.74 -3.35
CA TYR A 130 9.67 4.21 -2.02
C TYR A 130 10.27 5.59 -1.69
N ASN A 131 9.48 6.60 -1.27
CA ASN A 131 8.04 6.65 -0.94
C ASN A 131 7.14 7.17 -2.06
N GLY A 132 7.64 7.21 -3.29
CA GLY A 132 6.97 7.73 -4.48
C GLY A 132 6.92 9.26 -4.52
N THR A 133 5.76 9.80 -4.87
CA THR A 133 5.53 11.25 -4.98
C THR A 133 4.23 11.66 -4.31
N ALA A 134 4.31 12.69 -3.48
CA ALA A 134 3.15 13.32 -2.88
C ALA A 134 2.36 14.18 -3.89
N ASN A 135 2.92 14.49 -5.06
CA ASN A 135 2.23 15.27 -6.09
C ASN A 135 2.78 14.96 -7.48
N LEU A 136 1.98 14.29 -8.31
CA LEU A 136 2.29 13.90 -9.69
C LEU A 136 2.39 15.09 -10.66
N SER A 137 1.93 16.28 -10.26
CA SER A 137 2.18 17.52 -11.01
C SER A 137 3.68 17.79 -11.18
N ASN A 138 4.51 17.38 -10.21
CA ASN A 138 5.97 17.52 -10.30
C ASN A 138 6.58 16.68 -11.43
N GLN A 139 5.89 15.64 -11.86
CA GLN A 139 6.24 14.76 -12.97
C GLN A 139 5.42 15.06 -14.24
N LYS A 140 4.61 16.13 -14.26
CA LYS A 140 3.64 16.43 -15.33
C LYS A 140 2.68 15.28 -15.61
N PHE A 141 2.26 14.56 -14.56
CA PHE A 141 1.47 13.34 -14.64
C PHE A 141 0.25 13.35 -13.71
N ASN A 142 -0.19 14.55 -13.32
CA ASN A 142 -1.35 14.78 -12.47
C ASN A 142 -2.63 14.42 -13.21
N ASP A 143 -3.49 13.58 -12.64
CA ASP A 143 -4.77 13.20 -13.27
C ASP A 143 -4.58 12.56 -14.66
N VAL A 144 -3.47 11.84 -14.84
CA VAL A 144 -3.11 11.18 -16.12
C VAL A 144 -3.05 9.66 -15.98
N ALA A 145 -2.77 9.14 -14.78
CA ALA A 145 -2.48 7.71 -14.64
C ALA A 145 -3.76 6.86 -14.82
N SER A 146 -3.71 5.93 -15.77
CA SER A 146 -4.76 4.95 -16.05
C SER A 146 -4.34 3.51 -15.69
N SER A 147 -3.04 3.23 -15.59
CA SER A 147 -2.55 1.95 -15.08
C SER A 147 -1.16 2.03 -14.45
N PHE A 148 -0.76 0.98 -13.74
CA PHE A 148 0.57 0.85 -13.17
C PHE A 148 1.09 -0.59 -13.23
N GLN A 149 2.41 -0.73 -13.16
CA GLN A 149 3.07 -2.03 -12.95
C GLN A 149 4.21 -1.87 -11.96
N CYS A 150 4.48 -2.92 -11.19
CA CYS A 150 5.51 -2.90 -10.16
C CYS A 150 6.44 -4.10 -10.26
N ARG A 151 7.67 -3.91 -9.78
CA ARG A 151 8.70 -4.93 -9.63
C ARG A 151 9.42 -4.77 -8.29
N ALA A 152 10.21 -5.77 -7.91
CA ALA A 152 11.16 -5.60 -6.81
C ALA A 152 12.18 -4.50 -7.18
N ALA A 153 12.45 -3.60 -6.23
CA ALA A 153 13.41 -2.50 -6.38
C ALA A 153 14.86 -2.96 -6.15
#